data_AF-A0A9D4TA65-F1
#
_entry.id   AF-A0A9D4TA65-F1
#
_cell.length_a   1.000
_cell.length_b   1.000
_cell.length_c   1.000
_cell.angle_alpha   90.00
_cell.angle_beta   90.00
_cell.angle_gamma   90.00
#
_symmetry.space_group_name_H-M   'P 1'
#
loop_
_entity.id
_entity.type
_entity.pdbx_description
1 polymer ?
#
loop_
_entity_poly.entity_id
_entity_poly.type
_entity_poly.pdbx_seq_one_letter_code
_entity_poly.pdbx_strand_id
1 'polypeptide(L)'
;MERDEFQITKALGDIKVHQAELDYTKFEPRIPDVSEEEYGHVLEMYDFPAEFETKDLVTALSSCRDQFNIKWVDDTHALAIFSTPFAATEALSLQNSLMKMRHVSEASKQSKLKIKHCSEFLMPYKPRPQTSASVARRLVSGALGMRVKVDVEQRRKELQILKEAKGKEKENTIVITSKKISAALKD
;
A
#
# COMPACT_ATOMS: atom_id res chain seq x y z
N MET A 1 -11.09 -20.04 40.48
CA MET A 1 -10.90 -21.08 39.46
C MET A 1 -11.58 -22.42 39.83
N GLU A 2 -12.03 -22.63 41.07
CA GLU A 2 -12.74 -23.87 41.46
C GLU A 2 -14.26 -23.87 41.20
N ARG A 3 -14.88 -22.69 40.96
CA ARG A 3 -16.35 -22.61 40.80
C ARG A 3 -16.86 -23.00 39.41
N ASP A 4 -16.02 -22.92 38.37
CA ASP A 4 -16.43 -23.20 36.99
C ASP A 4 -16.34 -24.69 36.64
N GLU A 5 -15.39 -25.44 37.20
CA GLU A 5 -15.26 -26.89 36.95
C GLU A 5 -16.51 -27.67 37.39
N PHE A 6 -17.19 -27.19 38.45
CA PHE A 6 -18.37 -27.83 39.02
C PHE A 6 -19.65 -27.65 38.16
N GLN A 7 -19.71 -26.61 37.32
CA GLN A 7 -20.86 -26.40 36.43
C GLN A 7 -20.77 -27.23 35.14
N ILE A 8 -19.55 -27.43 34.63
CA ILE A 8 -19.31 -28.14 33.36
C ILE A 8 -19.57 -29.64 33.53
N THR A 9 -19.11 -30.24 34.63
CA THR A 9 -19.34 -31.65 34.97
C THR A 9 -20.81 -32.00 35.18
N LYS A 10 -21.59 -31.08 35.79
CA LYS A 10 -23.04 -31.27 36.00
C LYS A 10 -23.85 -31.35 34.70
N ALA A 11 -23.40 -30.69 33.63
CA ALA A 11 -24.12 -30.62 32.35
C ALA A 11 -23.77 -31.75 31.37
N LEU A 12 -22.58 -32.36 31.50
CA LEU A 12 -22.03 -33.27 30.49
C LEU A 12 -21.61 -34.66 31.05
N GLY A 13 -21.77 -34.92 32.35
CA GLY A 13 -21.40 -36.18 32.99
C GLY A 13 -19.92 -36.25 33.38
N ASP A 14 -19.39 -37.47 33.54
CA ASP A 14 -17.99 -37.70 33.92
C ASP A 14 -17.04 -37.40 32.75
N ILE A 15 -16.51 -36.18 32.70
CA ILE A 15 -15.50 -35.77 31.72
C ILE A 15 -14.13 -35.69 32.40
N LYS A 16 -13.11 -36.29 31.78
CA LYS A 16 -11.71 -36.09 32.15
C LYS A 16 -11.16 -34.90 31.37
N VAL A 17 -11.01 -33.75 32.05
CA VAL A 17 -10.33 -32.59 31.49
C VAL A 17 -8.84 -32.85 31.52
N HIS A 18 -8.22 -33.01 30.34
CA HIS A 18 -6.77 -33.10 30.21
C HIS A 18 -6.20 -31.69 30.01
N GLN A 19 -5.16 -31.36 30.78
CA GLN A 19 -4.42 -30.12 30.58
C GLN A 19 -3.71 -30.19 29.21
N ALA A 20 -3.81 -29.12 28.43
CA ALA A 20 -3.14 -29.03 27.14
C ALA A 20 -1.62 -29.19 27.33
N GLU A 21 -1.01 -30.14 26.63
CA GLU A 21 0.44 -30.41 26.70
C GLU A 21 1.27 -29.29 26.06
N LEU A 22 0.67 -28.49 25.19
CA LEU A 22 1.32 -27.41 24.47
C LEU A 22 1.08 -26.07 25.16
N ASP A 23 2.14 -25.56 25.79
CA ASP A 23 2.20 -24.23 26.38
C ASP A 23 2.39 -23.16 25.29
N TYR A 24 1.29 -22.67 24.74
CA TYR A 24 1.28 -21.61 23.71
C TYR A 24 1.61 -20.21 24.28
N THR A 25 1.77 -20.05 25.60
CA THR A 25 2.01 -18.72 26.21
C THR A 25 3.37 -18.12 25.86
N LYS A 26 4.30 -18.94 25.35
CA LYS A 26 5.66 -18.56 24.95
C LYS A 26 5.83 -18.38 23.44
N PHE A 27 4.75 -18.42 22.67
CA PHE A 27 4.84 -18.25 21.24
C PHE A 27 5.24 -16.80 20.89
N GLU A 28 6.45 -16.62 20.35
CA GLU A 28 6.88 -15.36 19.76
C GLU A 28 6.87 -15.49 18.23
N PRO A 29 6.10 -14.66 17.51
CA PRO A 29 6.12 -14.68 16.06
C PRO A 29 7.51 -14.29 15.56
N ARG A 30 8.08 -15.12 14.68
CA ARG A 30 9.37 -14.83 14.04
C ARG A 30 9.23 -13.53 13.25
N ILE A 31 9.96 -12.49 13.68
CA ILE A 31 9.99 -11.21 12.97
C ILE A 31 10.77 -11.42 11.68
N PRO A 32 10.17 -11.17 10.51
CA PRO A 32 10.89 -11.31 9.27
C PRO A 32 11.97 -10.25 9.13
N ASP A 33 13.09 -10.62 8.52
CA ASP A 33 14.03 -9.63 8.03
C ASP A 33 13.48 -9.03 6.73
N VAL A 34 13.46 -7.70 6.69
CA VAL A 34 12.91 -6.92 5.58
C VAL A 34 14.07 -6.09 5.04
N SER A 35 14.61 -6.50 3.90
CA SER A 35 15.73 -5.81 3.28
C SER A 35 15.28 -4.50 2.63
N GLU A 36 16.12 -3.46 2.77
CA GLU A 36 15.91 -2.19 2.07
C GLU A 36 16.06 -2.32 0.56
N GLU A 37 16.80 -3.33 0.08
CA GLU A 37 16.96 -3.62 -1.35
C GLU A 37 15.62 -3.97 -2.02
N GLU A 38 14.77 -4.73 -1.33
CA GLU A 38 13.48 -5.19 -1.87
C GLU A 38 12.36 -4.17 -1.59
N TYR A 39 12.41 -3.51 -0.43
CA TYR A 39 11.32 -2.67 0.08
C TYR A 39 11.73 -1.21 0.31
N GLY A 40 12.80 -0.75 -0.33
CA GLY A 40 13.29 0.63 -0.20
C GLY A 40 12.31 1.69 -0.71
N HIS A 41 11.33 1.31 -1.54
CA HIS A 41 10.20 2.16 -1.95
C HIS A 41 9.05 2.20 -0.93
N VAL A 42 9.17 1.52 0.21
CA VAL A 42 8.17 1.50 1.28
C VAL A 42 8.73 2.22 2.50
N LEU A 43 7.91 3.05 3.14
CA LEU A 43 8.21 3.67 4.43
C LEU A 43 7.12 3.35 5.45
N GLU A 44 7.51 3.18 6.71
CA GLU A 44 6.56 3.15 7.82
C GLU A 44 6.29 4.58 8.28
N MET A 45 5.02 4.96 8.29
CA MET A 45 4.48 6.12 8.98
C MET A 45 4.05 5.70 10.37
N TYR A 46 4.46 6.44 11.40
CA TYR A 46 4.21 6.08 12.80
C TYR A 46 4.06 7.31 13.70
N ASP A 47 3.65 7.08 14.96
CA ASP A 47 3.52 8.12 16.00
C ASP A 47 2.50 9.21 15.63
N PHE A 48 1.43 8.81 14.94
CA PHE A 48 0.29 9.68 14.66
C PHE A 48 -0.92 9.29 15.54
N PRO A 49 -1.84 10.24 15.81
CA PRO A 49 -3.02 9.98 16.65
C PRO A 49 -3.92 8.86 16.11
N ALA A 50 -4.48 8.05 17.01
CA ALA A 50 -5.34 6.90 16.64
C ALA A 50 -6.63 7.31 15.92
N GLU A 51 -7.01 8.57 15.99
CA GLU A 51 -8.16 9.15 15.30
C GLU A 51 -7.87 9.48 13.82
N PHE A 52 -6.62 9.32 13.36
CA PHE A 52 -6.26 9.62 11.99
C PHE A 52 -6.93 8.67 11.01
N GLU A 53 -7.42 9.25 9.92
CA GLU A 53 -7.91 8.52 8.77
C GLU A 53 -6.94 8.63 7.60
N THR A 54 -7.19 7.83 6.55
CA THR A 54 -6.38 7.85 5.32
C THR A 54 -6.25 9.26 4.73
N LYS A 55 -7.28 10.10 4.83
CA LYS A 55 -7.26 11.50 4.35
C LYS A 55 -6.23 12.36 5.09
N ASP A 56 -6.02 12.13 6.38
CA ASP A 56 -5.07 12.88 7.21
C ASP A 56 -3.64 12.47 6.85
N LEU A 57 -3.43 11.16 6.65
CA LEU A 57 -2.17 10.61 6.15
C LEU A 57 -1.80 11.14 4.75
N VAL A 58 -2.76 11.20 3.84
CA VAL A 58 -2.55 11.77 2.50
C VAL A 58 -2.23 13.27 2.59
N THR A 59 -2.93 14.01 3.46
CA THR A 59 -2.72 15.44 3.64
C THR A 59 -1.33 15.74 4.21
N ALA A 60 -0.87 14.93 5.16
CA ALA A 60 0.47 15.07 5.72
C ALA A 60 1.59 14.86 4.69
N LEU A 61 1.33 14.05 3.67
CA LEU A 61 2.23 13.77 2.55
C LEU A 61 1.92 14.60 1.30
N SER A 62 1.05 15.63 1.38
CA SER A 62 0.67 16.43 0.21
C SER A 62 1.83 17.20 -0.42
N SER A 63 2.88 17.45 0.36
CA SER A 63 4.12 18.08 -0.11
C SER A 63 4.98 17.14 -0.95
N CYS A 64 4.74 15.82 -0.88
CA CYS A 64 5.39 14.85 -1.74
C CYS A 64 4.87 15.02 -3.18
N ARG A 65 5.79 15.07 -4.14
CA ARG A 65 5.44 15.22 -5.56
C ARG A 65 5.04 13.89 -6.21
N ASP A 66 5.47 12.78 -5.62
CA ASP A 66 5.20 11.45 -6.16
C ASP A 66 3.85 10.91 -5.69
N GLN A 67 3.27 10.03 -6.51
CA GLN A 67 2.06 9.30 -6.12
C GLN A 67 2.44 8.12 -5.23
N PHE A 68 1.67 7.92 -4.18
CA PHE A 68 1.88 6.84 -3.22
C PHE A 68 0.57 6.14 -2.88
N ASN A 69 0.68 4.94 -2.30
CA ASN A 69 -0.45 4.22 -1.72
C ASN A 69 -0.23 4.07 -0.21
N ILE A 70 -1.32 3.99 0.55
CA ILE A 70 -1.27 3.80 2.00
C ILE A 70 -1.83 2.42 2.33
N LYS A 71 -1.10 1.67 3.16
CA LYS A 71 -1.54 0.40 3.72
C LYS A 71 -1.47 0.44 5.24
N TRP A 72 -2.64 0.42 5.87
CA TRP A 72 -2.77 0.40 7.32
C TRP A 72 -2.20 -0.88 7.96
N VAL A 73 -1.47 -0.69 9.06
CA VAL A 73 -0.92 -1.75 9.90
C VAL A 73 -1.76 -1.86 11.17
N ASP A 74 -1.86 -0.76 11.92
CA ASP A 74 -2.68 -0.56 13.11
C ASP A 74 -3.15 0.91 13.19
N ASP A 75 -3.82 1.31 14.27
CA ASP A 75 -4.39 2.67 14.41
C ASP A 75 -3.33 3.80 14.48
N THR A 76 -2.05 3.45 14.65
CA THR A 76 -0.93 4.39 14.83
C THR A 76 0.23 4.15 13.86
N HIS A 77 0.11 3.14 12.99
CA HIS A 77 1.12 2.74 12.02
C HIS A 77 0.49 2.46 10.65
N ALA A 78 1.11 3.00 9.61
CA ALA A 78 0.75 2.75 8.23
C ALA A 78 2.00 2.62 7.35
N LEU A 79 1.88 1.92 6.22
CA LEU A 79 2.94 1.82 5.22
C LEU A 79 2.60 2.76 4.07
N ALA A 80 3.53 3.66 3.73
CA ALA A 80 3.49 4.44 2.50
C ALA A 80 4.29 3.71 1.42
N ILE A 81 3.64 3.36 0.32
CA ILE A 81 4.25 2.67 -0.83
C ILE A 81 4.44 3.68 -1.96
N PHE A 82 5.69 3.97 -2.30
CA PHE A 82 6.08 4.90 -3.35
C PHE A 82 6.33 4.18 -4.68
N SER A 83 6.45 4.94 -5.76
CA SER A 83 6.79 4.39 -7.08
C SER A 83 8.26 3.96 -7.18
N THR A 84 9.13 4.60 -6.39
CA THR A 84 10.58 4.36 -6.39
C THR A 84 11.19 4.56 -5.00
N PRO A 85 12.34 3.94 -4.69
CA PRO A 85 13.08 4.19 -3.44
C PRO A 85 13.51 5.65 -3.29
N PHE A 86 13.88 6.31 -4.39
CA PHE A 86 14.25 7.73 -4.37
C PHE A 86 13.09 8.62 -3.90
N ALA A 87 11.87 8.37 -4.39
CA ALA A 87 10.69 9.10 -3.96
C ALA A 87 10.37 8.87 -2.47
N ALA A 88 10.60 7.66 -1.96
CA ALA A 88 10.53 7.37 -0.54
C ALA A 88 11.53 8.23 0.25
N THR A 89 12.82 8.24 -0.14
CA THR A 89 13.83 9.07 0.54
C THR A 89 13.49 10.56 0.49
N GLU A 90 12.97 11.06 -0.64
CA GLU A 90 12.49 12.44 -0.74
C GLU A 90 11.36 12.70 0.25
N ALA A 91 10.37 11.80 0.35
CA ALA A 91 9.28 11.92 1.31
C ALA A 91 9.77 11.86 2.77
N LEU A 92 10.77 11.04 3.09
CA LEU A 92 11.37 10.96 4.41
C LEU A 92 12.02 12.28 4.85
N SER A 93 12.54 13.06 3.90
CA SER A 93 13.12 14.38 4.16
C SER A 93 12.08 15.46 4.47
N LEU A 94 10.82 15.21 4.10
CA LEU A 94 9.70 16.11 4.41
C LEU A 94 9.26 15.87 5.85
N GLN A 95 9.85 16.62 6.78
CA GLN A 95 9.46 16.57 8.18
C GLN A 95 8.01 17.03 8.35
N ASN A 96 7.21 16.24 9.07
CA ASN A 96 5.85 16.56 9.46
C ASN A 96 5.75 16.55 10.99
N SER A 97 5.05 17.52 11.57
CA SER A 97 4.89 17.61 13.03
C SER A 97 3.88 16.61 13.60
N LEU A 98 2.99 16.07 12.78
CA LEU A 98 1.85 15.23 13.18
C LEU A 98 2.11 13.73 13.01
N MET A 99 3.24 13.36 12.41
CA MET A 99 3.64 11.97 12.19
C MET A 99 5.13 11.88 11.89
N LYS A 100 5.71 10.70 12.12
CA LYS A 100 7.08 10.38 11.74
C LYS A 100 7.10 9.33 10.65
N MET A 101 8.21 9.28 9.92
CA MET A 101 8.46 8.27 8.89
C MET A 101 9.82 7.62 9.10
N ARG A 102 9.96 6.36 8.71
CA ARG A 102 11.24 5.63 8.70
C ARG A 102 11.26 4.52 7.67
N HIS A 103 12.46 4.05 7.35
CA HIS A 103 12.65 2.89 6.49
C HIS A 103 12.13 1.60 7.14
N VAL A 104 11.81 0.62 6.29
CA VAL A 104 11.25 -0.68 6.72
C VAL A 104 12.21 -1.54 7.53
N SER A 105 13.52 -1.33 7.38
CA SER A 105 14.58 -1.95 8.19
C SER A 105 14.42 -1.62 9.68
N GLU A 106 14.03 -0.38 9.98
CA GLU A 106 13.80 0.15 11.33
C GLU A 106 12.34 0.06 11.78
N ALA A 107 11.47 -0.50 10.93
CA ALA A 107 10.03 -0.49 11.19
C ALA A 107 9.61 -1.40 12.35
N SER A 108 8.41 -1.15 12.86
CA SER A 108 7.81 -1.96 13.93
C SER A 108 7.68 -3.44 13.53
N LYS A 109 7.61 -4.33 14.53
CA LYS A 109 7.39 -5.76 14.31
C LYS A 109 6.11 -6.02 13.50
N GLN A 110 5.05 -5.28 13.78
CA GLN A 110 3.76 -5.39 13.11
C GLN A 110 3.87 -5.00 11.63
N SER A 111 4.57 -3.91 11.34
CA SER A 111 4.85 -3.47 9.96
C SER A 111 5.67 -4.49 9.19
N LYS A 112 6.74 -5.04 9.78
CA LYS A 112 7.56 -6.08 9.13
C LYS A 112 6.76 -7.33 8.81
N LEU A 113 5.89 -7.77 9.73
CA LEU A 113 4.96 -8.87 9.49
C LEU A 113 3.96 -8.53 8.38
N LYS A 114 3.37 -7.34 8.40
CA LYS A 114 2.43 -6.86 7.36
C LYS A 114 3.09 -6.87 5.99
N ILE A 115 4.35 -6.44 5.92
CA ILE A 115 5.12 -6.40 4.68
C ILE A 115 5.27 -7.79 4.07
N LYS A 116 5.69 -8.78 4.86
CA LYS A 116 5.80 -10.16 4.36
C LYS A 116 4.44 -10.77 3.99
N HIS A 117 3.40 -10.53 4.77
CA HIS A 117 2.08 -11.09 4.51
C HIS A 117 1.38 -10.45 3.31
N CYS A 118 1.72 -9.21 2.96
CA CYS A 118 1.10 -8.46 1.88
C CYS A 118 2.10 -8.10 0.77
N SER A 119 3.21 -8.85 0.60
CA SER A 119 4.28 -8.52 -0.34
C SER A 119 3.76 -8.28 -1.77
N GLU A 120 2.81 -9.10 -2.23
CA GLU A 120 2.14 -8.95 -3.53
C GLU A 120 1.41 -7.61 -3.71
N PHE A 121 0.93 -7.02 -2.61
CA PHE A 121 0.21 -5.74 -2.61
C PHE A 121 1.12 -4.54 -2.35
N LEU A 122 2.40 -4.77 -2.03
CA LEU A 122 3.40 -3.74 -1.77
C LEU A 122 4.33 -3.53 -2.96
N MET A 123 3.91 -3.97 -4.14
CA MET A 123 4.60 -3.63 -5.38
C MET A 123 4.70 -2.11 -5.54
N PRO A 124 5.82 -1.59 -6.08
CA PRO A 124 5.97 -0.17 -6.31
C PRO A 124 4.76 0.43 -7.02
N TYR A 125 4.35 1.61 -6.57
CA TYR A 125 3.13 2.23 -7.06
C TYR A 125 3.17 2.39 -8.58
N LYS A 126 2.15 1.83 -9.26
CA LYS A 126 1.92 2.05 -10.69
C LYS A 126 0.68 2.92 -10.85
N PRO A 127 0.78 4.08 -11.52
CA PRO A 127 -0.38 4.91 -11.77
C PRO A 127 -1.41 4.12 -12.56
N ARG A 128 -2.69 4.26 -12.20
CA ARG A 128 -3.78 3.62 -12.95
C ARG A 128 -3.74 4.17 -14.39
N PRO A 129 -3.78 3.30 -15.44
CA PRO A 129 -3.84 3.78 -16.81
C PRO A 129 -5.07 4.67 -16.98
N GLN A 130 -4.90 5.81 -17.65
CA GLN A 130 -6.02 6.73 -17.85
C GLN A 130 -7.11 6.06 -18.71
N THR A 131 -8.29 5.90 -18.12
CA THR A 131 -9.47 5.38 -18.82
C THR A 131 -10.00 6.45 -19.75
N SER A 132 -10.11 6.17 -21.05
CA SER A 132 -10.72 7.10 -22.01
C SER A 132 -12.20 6.81 -22.20
N ALA A 133 -13.03 7.85 -22.08
CA ALA A 133 -14.46 7.77 -22.32
C ALA A 133 -14.77 7.31 -23.76
N SER A 134 -13.92 7.63 -24.72
CA SER A 134 -14.02 7.17 -26.11
C SER A 134 -13.91 5.65 -26.24
N VAL A 135 -12.94 5.02 -25.56
CA VAL A 135 -12.78 3.56 -25.56
C VAL A 135 -13.94 2.90 -24.83
N ALA A 136 -14.32 3.42 -23.65
CA ALA A 136 -15.47 2.90 -22.90
C ALA A 136 -16.75 2.93 -23.76
N ARG A 137 -17.05 4.06 -24.40
CA ARG A 137 -18.22 4.18 -25.29
C ARG A 137 -18.16 3.22 -26.47
N ARG A 138 -17.00 3.03 -27.10
CA ARG A 138 -16.84 2.07 -28.21
C ARG A 138 -17.14 0.64 -27.77
N LEU A 139 -16.60 0.23 -26.62
CA LEU A 139 -16.79 -1.11 -26.07
C LEU A 139 -18.27 -1.36 -25.72
N VAL A 140 -18.89 -0.43 -25.00
CA VAL A 140 -20.31 -0.51 -24.61
C VAL A 140 -21.23 -0.47 -25.83
N SER A 141 -20.98 0.43 -26.78
CA SER A 141 -21.74 0.54 -28.03
C SER A 141 -21.67 -0.75 -28.85
N GLY A 142 -20.48 -1.36 -28.94
CA GLY A 142 -20.28 -2.63 -29.65
C GLY A 142 -21.01 -3.79 -28.98
N ALA A 143 -20.94 -3.89 -27.65
CA ALA A 143 -21.59 -4.95 -26.88
C ALA A 143 -23.12 -4.82 -26.87
N LEU A 144 -23.66 -3.60 -26.85
CA LEU A 144 -25.09 -3.33 -26.84
C LEU A 144 -25.70 -3.13 -28.24
N GLY A 145 -24.89 -3.15 -29.30
CA GLY A 145 -25.35 -2.88 -30.67
C GLY A 145 -25.84 -1.44 -30.88
N MET A 146 -25.55 -0.51 -29.96
CA MET A 146 -26.02 0.88 -30.01
C MET A 146 -24.99 1.77 -30.72
N ARG A 147 -25.45 2.83 -31.40
CA ARG A 147 -24.58 3.86 -31.99
C ARG A 147 -24.64 5.14 -31.17
N VAL A 148 -23.59 5.43 -30.39
CA VAL A 148 -23.48 6.70 -29.67
C VAL A 148 -22.87 7.76 -30.58
N LYS A 149 -23.63 8.83 -30.86
CA LYS A 149 -23.12 10.02 -31.56
C LYS A 149 -22.32 10.86 -30.57
N VAL A 150 -21.08 11.16 -30.92
CA VAL A 150 -20.19 12.04 -30.16
C VAL A 150 -19.80 13.17 -31.10
N ASP A 151 -19.91 14.39 -30.61
CA ASP A 151 -19.50 15.57 -31.34
C ASP A 151 -18.01 15.50 -31.75
N VAL A 152 -17.68 16.06 -32.91
CA VAL A 152 -16.35 15.95 -33.51
C VAL A 152 -15.31 16.68 -32.66
N GLU A 153 -15.66 17.84 -32.09
CA GLU A 153 -14.77 18.60 -31.20
C GLU A 153 -14.52 17.86 -29.89
N GLN A 154 -15.57 17.26 -29.31
CA GLN A 154 -15.46 16.42 -28.13
C GLN A 154 -14.50 15.23 -28.39
N ARG A 155 -14.64 14.57 -29.54
CA ARG A 155 -13.77 13.46 -29.95
C ARG A 155 -12.32 13.91 -30.12
N ARG A 156 -12.09 15.09 -30.71
CA ARG A 156 -10.74 15.65 -30.89
C ARG A 156 -10.07 15.95 -29.55
N LYS A 157 -10.80 16.57 -28.62
CA LYS A 157 -10.33 16.86 -27.25
C LYS A 157 -9.96 15.58 -26.51
N GLU A 158 -10.83 14.57 -26.53
CA GLU A 158 -10.55 13.28 -25.89
C GLU A 158 -9.32 12.56 -26.48
N LEU A 159 -9.13 12.62 -27.80
CA LEU A 159 -7.94 12.07 -28.46
C LEU A 159 -6.68 12.83 -28.09
N GLN A 160 -6.76 14.16 -27.96
CA GLN A 160 -5.64 14.99 -27.56
C GLN A 160 -5.21 14.69 -26.12
N ILE A 161 -6.17 14.57 -25.20
CA ILE A 161 -5.94 14.15 -23.81
C ILE A 161 -5.25 12.78 -23.79
N LEU A 162 -5.74 11.81 -24.57
CA LEU A 162 -5.15 10.47 -24.64
C LEU A 162 -3.71 10.48 -25.20
N LYS A 163 -3.45 11.32 -26.21
CA LYS A 163 -2.11 11.45 -26.81
C LYS A 163 -1.13 12.07 -25.82
N GLU A 164 -1.56 13.09 -25.09
CA GLU A 164 -0.76 13.74 -24.04
C GLU A 164 -0.48 12.79 -22.87
N ALA A 165 -1.49 12.06 -22.40
CA ALA A 165 -1.34 11.05 -21.36
C ALA A 165 -0.35 9.95 -21.76
N LYS A 166 -0.43 9.44 -23.00
CA LYS A 166 0.55 8.48 -23.55
C LYS A 166 1.95 9.06 -23.69
N GLY A 167 2.07 10.37 -23.95
CA GLY A 167 3.36 11.07 -23.97
C GLY A 167 4.00 11.09 -22.59
N LYS A 168 3.24 11.52 -21.58
CA LYS A 168 3.65 11.56 -20.18
C LYS A 168 4.02 10.17 -19.62
N GLU A 169 3.31 9.12 -20.02
CA GLU A 169 3.63 7.74 -19.62
C GLU A 169 5.00 7.28 -20.16
N LYS A 170 5.30 7.60 -21.42
CA LYS A 170 6.61 7.32 -22.02
C LYS A 170 7.72 8.11 -21.35
N GLU A 171 7.47 9.38 -21.07
CA GLU A 171 8.43 10.26 -20.40
C GLU A 171 8.72 9.80 -18.97
N ASN A 172 7.68 9.48 -18.19
CA ASN A 172 7.85 8.89 -16.85
C ASN A 172 8.65 7.58 -16.91
N THR A 173 8.38 6.71 -17.88
CA THR A 173 9.13 5.45 -18.05
C THR A 173 10.61 5.72 -18.33
N ILE A 174 10.92 6.68 -19.20
CA ILE A 174 12.29 7.07 -19.55
C ILE A 174 13.01 7.71 -18.36
N VAL A 175 12.35 8.58 -17.60
CA VAL A 175 12.93 9.22 -16.42
C VAL A 175 13.24 8.18 -15.33
N ILE A 176 12.34 7.23 -15.12
CA ILE A 176 12.54 6.13 -14.17
C ILE A 176 13.74 5.26 -14.58
N THR A 177 13.84 4.86 -15.86
CA THR A 177 14.98 4.05 -16.33
C THR A 177 16.30 4.83 -16.28
N SER A 178 16.28 6.11 -16.65
CA SER A 178 17.46 6.99 -16.63
C SER A 178 17.99 7.19 -15.21
N LYS A 179 17.09 7.46 -14.25
CA LYS A 179 17.47 7.60 -12.83
C LYS A 179 17.97 6.28 -12.23
N LYS A 180 17.38 5.13 -12.63
CA LYS A 180 17.85 3.79 -12.20
C LYS A 180 19.28 3.51 -12.67
N ILE A 181 19.61 3.88 -13.91
CA ILE A 181 20.96 3.73 -14.47
C ILE A 181 21.95 4.67 -13.76
N SER A 182 21.57 5.93 -13.50
CA SER A 182 22.42 6.88 -12.79
C SER A 182 22.71 6.48 -11.33
N ALA A 183 21.79 5.78 -10.67
CA ALA A 183 22.00 5.28 -9.32
C ALA A 183 23.03 4.13 -9.31
N ALA A 184 22.96 3.21 -10.28
CA ALA A 184 23.87 2.06 -10.38
C ALA A 184 25.30 2.39 -10.84
N LEU A 185 25.56 3.63 -11.28
CA LEU A 185 26.89 4.10 -11.74
C LEU A 185 27.63 4.93 -10.67
N LYS A 186 27.05 5.10 -9.49
CA LYS A 186 27.65 5.85 -8.37
C LYS A 186 28.20 4.97 -7.25
N ASP A 187 28.14 3.64 -7.42
CA ASP A 187 28.76 2.64 -6.55
C ASP A 187 30.07 2.10 -7.16
#